data_AF-A0A7C4E124-F1
#
_entry.id   AF-A0A7C4E124-F1
#
_cell.length_a   1.000
_cell.length_b   1.000
_cell.length_c   1.000
_cell.angle_alpha   90.00
_cell.angle_beta   90.00
_cell.angle_gamma   90.00
#
_symmetry.space_group_name_H-M   'P 1'
#
loop_
_entity.id
_entity.type
_entity.pdbx_description
1 polymer ?
#
loop_
_entity_poly.entity_id
_entity_poly.type
_entity_poly.pdbx_seq_one_letter_code
_entity_poly.pdbx_strand_id
1 'polypeptide(L)'
;ARVERLLLKENADVSEWLLSRLLEVRREGEEYALRFTDYLKLAEGLTTDISWKLVNQKLHRGWVFITKTRLIRLIRQKLYQLLYNSFQQTPKLTKIPQQIAEMVADITEELQKIKARAGRVTPVKGAIPPCMKTISDRLADASHTENFVYAAYLVNTGYSIEEIVDVFRKRADFDERIARYQIEHIAGLRGSRVKYRPPSCSRMRELGLCIENGRLCPPNIHNPLQYRPRQQRQPT
;
A
#
# COMPACT_ATOMS: atom_id res chain seq x y z
N ALA A 1 -11.43 -9.02 -6.74
CA ALA A 1 -11.84 -8.41 -5.45
C ALA A 1 -10.78 -8.75 -4.40
N ARG A 2 -10.39 -7.79 -3.54
CA ARG A 2 -9.29 -8.01 -2.58
C ARG A 2 -9.80 -8.77 -1.34
N VAL A 3 -9.00 -9.70 -0.83
CA VAL A 3 -9.30 -10.54 0.33
C VAL A 3 -9.82 -9.74 1.53
N GLU A 4 -9.29 -8.55 1.85
CA GLU A 4 -9.79 -7.72 2.96
C GLU A 4 -11.26 -7.31 2.81
N ARG A 5 -11.68 -6.95 1.58
CA ARG A 5 -13.07 -6.54 1.31
C ARG A 5 -14.00 -7.76 1.31
N LEU A 6 -13.49 -8.93 0.93
CA LEU A 6 -14.21 -10.19 1.07
C LEU A 6 -14.34 -10.52 2.57
N LEU A 7 -13.24 -10.60 3.33
CA LEU A 7 -13.22 -10.90 4.76
C LEU A 7 -14.01 -9.92 5.63
N LEU A 8 -14.12 -8.64 5.24
CA LEU A 8 -14.98 -7.68 5.94
C LEU A 8 -16.47 -7.91 5.68
N LYS A 9 -16.83 -8.48 4.53
CA LYS A 9 -18.21 -8.79 4.10
C LYS A 9 -18.61 -10.24 4.35
N GLU A 10 -17.64 -11.12 4.61
CA GLU A 10 -17.88 -12.52 4.91
C GLU A 10 -18.69 -12.66 6.20
N ASN A 11 -19.43 -13.77 6.28
CA ASN A 11 -20.15 -14.13 7.49
C ASN A 11 -19.19 -14.13 8.69
N ALA A 12 -19.66 -13.64 9.85
CA ALA A 12 -18.93 -13.64 11.09
C ALA A 12 -18.41 -15.04 11.44
N ASP A 13 -19.21 -16.08 11.20
CA ASP A 13 -18.85 -17.48 11.48
C ASP A 13 -17.66 -17.95 10.64
N VAL A 14 -17.64 -17.62 9.34
CA VAL A 14 -16.54 -17.97 8.43
C VAL A 14 -15.27 -17.20 8.78
N SER A 15 -15.43 -15.92 9.12
CA SER A 15 -14.32 -15.07 9.56
C SER A 15 -13.70 -15.58 10.85
N GLU A 16 -14.52 -15.98 11.82
CA GLU A 16 -14.10 -16.52 13.11
C GLU A 16 -13.48 -17.90 12.97
N TRP A 17 -14.03 -18.75 12.11
CA TRP A 17 -13.43 -20.04 11.75
C TRP A 17 -12.04 -19.87 11.12
N LEU A 18 -11.90 -18.98 10.12
CA LEU A 18 -10.61 -18.68 9.48
C LEU A 18 -9.60 -18.12 10.49
N LEU A 19 -10.06 -17.21 11.36
CA LEU A 19 -9.27 -16.62 12.42
C LEU A 19 -8.70 -17.69 13.35
N SER A 20 -9.56 -18.58 13.85
CA SER A 20 -9.18 -19.65 14.78
C SER A 20 -8.10 -20.59 14.23
N ARG A 21 -8.05 -20.74 12.91
CA ARG A 21 -7.11 -21.65 12.23
C ARG A 21 -5.77 -21.01 11.89
N LEU A 22 -5.73 -19.67 11.81
CA LEU A 22 -4.53 -18.93 11.43
C LEU A 22 -3.81 -18.34 12.64
N LEU A 23 -4.55 -17.95 13.67
CA LEU A 23 -4.05 -17.27 14.87
C LEU A 23 -4.89 -17.65 16.10
N GLU A 24 -4.26 -17.68 17.26
CA GLU A 24 -4.98 -17.81 18.53
C GLU A 24 -5.55 -16.44 18.93
N VAL A 25 -6.82 -16.21 18.57
CA VAL A 25 -7.52 -14.94 18.79
C VAL A 25 -8.72 -15.15 19.70
N ARG A 26 -8.91 -14.23 20.65
CA ARG A 26 -10.08 -14.18 21.52
C ARG A 26 -10.94 -12.98 21.16
N ARG A 27 -12.25 -13.15 21.15
CA ARG A 27 -13.19 -12.04 21.00
C ARG A 27 -13.53 -11.48 22.38
N GLU A 28 -13.35 -10.17 22.57
CA GLU A 28 -13.72 -9.46 23.80
C GLU A 28 -14.64 -8.28 23.42
N GLY A 29 -15.94 -8.53 23.43
CA GLY A 29 -16.96 -7.59 22.96
C GLY A 29 -16.80 -7.27 21.47
N GLU A 30 -16.51 -5.99 21.17
CA GLU A 30 -16.27 -5.47 19.82
C GLU A 30 -14.80 -5.50 19.41
N GLU A 31 -13.88 -5.80 20.34
CA GLU A 31 -12.45 -5.91 20.10
C GLU A 31 -12.02 -7.39 20.03
N TYR A 32 -10.80 -7.59 19.50
CA TYR A 32 -10.15 -8.88 19.44
C TYR A 32 -8.81 -8.82 20.16
N ALA A 33 -8.46 -9.91 20.82
CA ALA A 33 -7.24 -10.06 21.58
C ALA A 33 -6.37 -11.17 20.99
N LEU A 34 -5.08 -10.89 20.77
CA LEU A 34 -4.08 -11.88 20.33
C LEU A 34 -2.84 -11.81 21.22
N ARG A 35 -2.07 -12.91 21.31
CA ARG A 35 -0.82 -12.92 22.09
C ARG A 35 0.15 -11.87 21.55
N PHE A 36 0.80 -11.13 22.46
CA PHE A 36 1.73 -10.07 22.08
C PHE A 36 2.90 -10.55 21.21
N THR A 37 3.31 -11.82 21.36
CA THR A 37 4.34 -12.46 20.54
C THR A 37 3.92 -12.59 19.08
N ASP A 38 2.67 -12.96 18.82
CA ASP A 38 2.15 -13.09 17.47
C ASP A 38 1.89 -11.71 16.85
N TYR A 39 1.40 -10.78 17.67
CA TYR A 39 1.27 -9.38 17.27
C TYR A 39 2.61 -8.82 16.79
N LEU A 40 3.69 -8.96 17.57
CA LEU A 40 5.00 -8.43 17.21
C LEU A 40 5.52 -9.03 15.89
N LYS A 41 5.42 -10.35 15.72
CA LYS A 41 5.86 -11.05 14.49
C LYS A 41 5.09 -10.59 13.25
N LEU A 42 3.79 -10.32 13.38
CA LEU A 42 2.95 -9.92 12.25
C LEU A 42 2.99 -8.43 11.98
N ALA A 43 3.13 -7.62 13.02
CA ALA A 43 3.14 -6.17 12.91
C ALA A 43 4.50 -5.59 12.49
N GLU A 44 5.58 -6.38 12.50
CA GLU A 44 6.94 -5.95 12.15
C GLU A 44 6.98 -5.07 10.89
N GLY A 45 6.42 -5.57 9.79
CA GLY A 45 6.34 -4.86 8.51
C GLY A 45 5.32 -3.72 8.43
N LEU A 46 4.53 -3.49 9.49
CA LEU A 46 3.52 -2.43 9.58
C LEU A 46 3.94 -1.26 10.49
N THR A 47 5.03 -1.42 11.24
CA THR A 47 5.51 -0.45 12.25
C THR A 47 5.97 0.90 11.70
N THR A 48 6.09 1.04 10.37
CA THR A 48 6.28 2.34 9.71
C THR A 48 5.14 3.31 10.06
N ASP A 49 3.93 2.80 10.18
CA ASP A 49 2.85 3.51 10.86
C ASP A 49 2.99 3.27 12.37
N ILE A 50 3.24 4.38 13.09
CA ILE A 50 3.41 4.37 14.55
C ILE A 50 2.22 3.74 15.28
N SER A 51 1.04 3.75 14.66
CA SER A 51 -0.19 3.17 15.21
C SER A 51 -0.13 1.64 15.32
N TRP A 52 0.88 0.99 14.74
CA TRP A 52 1.16 -0.45 14.87
C TRP A 52 2.27 -0.78 15.89
N LYS A 53 2.99 0.21 16.40
CA LYS A 53 4.00 -0.05 17.44
C LYS A 53 3.32 -0.59 18.69
N LEU A 54 3.91 -1.62 19.33
CA LEU A 54 3.34 -2.27 20.51
C LEU A 54 3.12 -1.27 21.66
N VAL A 55 4.04 -0.31 21.83
CA VAL A 55 3.92 0.78 22.83
C VAL A 55 2.67 1.64 22.66
N ASN A 56 2.04 1.61 21.48
CA ASN A 56 0.82 2.34 21.15
C ASN A 56 -0.42 1.43 21.11
N GLN A 57 -0.32 0.17 21.59
CA GLN A 57 -1.46 -0.73 21.73
C GLN A 57 -1.88 -0.90 23.17
N LYS A 58 -3.15 -1.24 23.38
CA LYS A 58 -3.65 -1.77 24.65
C LYS A 58 -3.08 -3.18 24.85
N LEU A 59 -2.29 -3.37 25.90
CA LEU A 59 -1.71 -4.67 26.30
C LEU A 59 -2.17 -5.00 27.72
N HIS A 60 -2.81 -6.15 27.92
CA HIS A 60 -3.19 -6.61 29.25
C HIS A 60 -2.92 -8.12 29.38
N ARG A 61 -2.18 -8.51 30.43
CA ARG A 61 -1.86 -9.92 30.73
C ARG A 61 -1.32 -10.72 29.53
N GLY A 62 -0.48 -10.09 28.70
CA GLY A 62 0.11 -10.71 27.51
C GLY A 62 -0.75 -10.71 26.24
N TRP A 63 -1.93 -10.08 26.29
CA TRP A 63 -2.86 -9.96 25.17
C TRP A 63 -2.93 -8.53 24.65
N VAL A 64 -2.77 -8.39 23.34
CA VAL A 64 -2.87 -7.11 22.63
C VAL A 64 -4.28 -6.97 22.10
N PHE A 65 -4.94 -5.84 22.36
CA PHE A 65 -6.32 -5.59 21.95
C PHE A 65 -6.35 -4.73 20.69
N ILE A 66 -7.08 -5.19 19.68
CA ILE A 66 -7.17 -4.55 18.38
C ILE A 66 -8.59 -4.64 17.81
N THR A 67 -8.92 -3.72 16.91
CA THR A 67 -10.19 -3.71 16.18
C THR A 67 -10.23 -4.79 15.10
N LYS A 68 -11.44 -5.19 14.66
CA LYS A 68 -11.63 -6.14 13.55
C LYS A 68 -10.83 -5.77 12.30
N THR A 69 -10.85 -4.48 11.93
CA THR A 69 -10.11 -3.97 10.75
C THR A 69 -8.61 -4.18 10.87
N ARG A 70 -8.04 -3.92 12.06
CA ARG A 70 -6.60 -4.15 12.31
C ARG A 70 -6.28 -5.63 12.33
N LEU A 71 -7.13 -6.45 12.93
CA LEU A 71 -6.95 -7.90 12.92
C LEU A 71 -6.89 -8.45 11.50
N ILE A 72 -7.84 -8.05 10.63
CA ILE A 72 -7.86 -8.46 9.22
C ILE A 72 -6.56 -8.07 8.50
N ARG A 73 -6.00 -6.90 8.82
CA ARG A 73 -4.71 -6.47 8.24
C ARG A 73 -3.55 -7.37 8.67
N LEU A 74 -3.53 -7.82 9.93
CA LEU A 74 -2.53 -8.78 10.43
C LEU A 74 -2.71 -10.17 9.82
N ILE A 75 -3.95 -10.67 9.69
CA ILE A 75 -4.25 -11.93 9.00
C ILE A 75 -3.73 -11.89 7.58
N ARG A 76 -3.95 -10.78 6.89
CA ARG A 76 -3.47 -10.63 5.51
C ARG A 76 -1.95 -10.77 5.45
N GLN A 77 -1.23 -10.15 6.40
CA GLN A 77 0.21 -10.31 6.49
C GLN A 77 0.62 -11.76 6.74
N LYS A 78 -0.09 -12.47 7.63
CA LYS A 78 0.13 -13.91 7.88
C LYS A 78 -0.09 -14.74 6.62
N LEU A 79 -1.17 -14.50 5.89
CA LEU A 79 -1.48 -15.20 4.63
C LEU A 79 -0.42 -14.94 3.57
N TYR A 80 0.05 -13.70 3.43
CA TYR A 80 1.17 -13.38 2.53
C TYR A 80 2.43 -14.16 2.91
N GLN A 81 2.78 -14.23 4.20
CA GLN A 81 3.93 -15.02 4.66
C GLN A 81 3.76 -16.51 4.36
N LEU A 82 2.58 -17.08 4.60
CA LEU A 82 2.31 -18.49 4.32
C LEU A 82 2.40 -18.81 2.82
N LEU A 83 1.78 -17.99 1.97
CA LEU A 83 1.86 -18.13 0.52
C LEU A 83 3.29 -17.97 0.02
N TYR A 84 4.00 -16.94 0.49
CA TYR A 84 5.39 -16.72 0.12
C TYR A 84 6.28 -17.92 0.48
N ASN A 85 6.16 -18.43 1.71
CA ASN A 85 6.92 -19.60 2.15
C ASN A 85 6.56 -20.86 1.34
N SER A 86 5.27 -21.05 1.02
CA SER A 86 4.82 -22.14 0.16
C SER A 86 5.47 -22.06 -1.23
N PHE A 87 5.50 -20.87 -1.84
CA PHE A 87 6.14 -20.67 -3.14
C PHE A 87 7.65 -20.91 -3.11
N GLN A 88 8.34 -20.53 -2.02
CA GLN A 88 9.78 -20.78 -1.88
C GLN A 88 10.12 -22.27 -1.73
N GLN A 89 9.23 -23.04 -1.10
CA GLN A 89 9.39 -24.49 -0.92
C GLN A 89 8.93 -25.29 -2.15
N THR A 90 8.17 -24.68 -3.05
CA THR A 90 7.70 -25.33 -4.28
C THR A 90 8.88 -25.51 -5.24
N PRO A 91 9.17 -26.75 -5.69
CA PRO A 91 10.24 -26.99 -6.65
C PRO A 91 10.02 -26.16 -7.92
N LYS A 92 11.06 -25.45 -8.37
CA LYS A 92 11.01 -24.74 -9.65
C LYS A 92 10.98 -25.78 -10.77
N LEU A 93 9.91 -25.76 -11.56
CA LEU A 93 9.84 -26.59 -12.76
C LEU A 93 10.91 -26.12 -13.75
N THR A 94 11.76 -27.03 -14.21
CA THR A 94 12.78 -26.76 -15.23
C THR A 94 12.14 -26.46 -16.60
N LYS A 95 10.98 -27.07 -16.87
CA LYS A 95 10.11 -26.75 -18.01
C LYS A 95 8.66 -26.72 -17.53
N ILE A 96 7.96 -25.63 -17.86
CA ILE A 96 6.52 -25.53 -17.64
C ILE A 96 5.84 -26.39 -18.71
N PRO A 97 4.91 -27.30 -18.34
CA PRO A 97 4.12 -28.05 -19.32
C PRO A 97 3.44 -27.11 -20.32
N GLN A 98 3.47 -27.45 -21.61
CA GLN A 98 3.00 -26.57 -22.68
C GLN A 98 1.55 -26.10 -22.47
N GLN A 99 0.65 -26.98 -22.04
CA GLN A 99 -0.74 -26.64 -21.73
C GLN A 99 -0.88 -25.56 -20.64
N ILE A 100 0.01 -25.56 -19.64
CA ILE A 100 0.02 -24.53 -18.60
C ILE A 100 0.59 -23.23 -19.16
N ALA A 101 1.63 -23.30 -20.00
CA ALA A 101 2.23 -22.12 -20.61
C ALA A 101 1.23 -21.38 -21.53
N GLU A 102 0.47 -22.11 -22.35
CA GLU A 102 -0.59 -21.57 -23.20
C GLU A 102 -1.70 -20.92 -22.36
N MET A 103 -2.19 -21.62 -21.34
CA MET A 103 -3.23 -21.08 -20.44
C MET A 103 -2.77 -19.82 -19.68
N VAL A 104 -1.50 -19.77 -19.27
CA VAL A 104 -0.91 -18.57 -18.64
C VAL A 104 -0.81 -17.43 -19.66
N ALA A 105 -0.45 -17.71 -20.91
CA ALA A 105 -0.39 -16.69 -21.96
C ALA A 105 -1.77 -16.06 -22.20
N ASP A 106 -2.82 -16.88 -22.33
CA ASP A 106 -4.20 -16.44 -22.51
C ASP A 106 -4.69 -15.58 -21.33
N ILE A 107 -4.45 -16.05 -20.10
CA ILE A 107 -4.79 -15.28 -18.88
C ILE A 107 -4.03 -13.96 -18.88
N THR A 108 -2.75 -13.94 -19.27
CA THR A 108 -1.93 -12.73 -19.28
C THR A 108 -2.46 -11.73 -20.31
N GLU A 109 -2.87 -12.19 -21.48
CA GLU A 109 -3.46 -11.35 -22.53
C GLU A 109 -4.79 -10.74 -22.08
N GLU A 110 -5.69 -11.54 -21.51
CA GLU A 110 -6.96 -11.04 -20.96
C GLU A 110 -6.72 -10.06 -19.80
N LEU A 111 -5.72 -10.32 -18.96
CA LEU A 111 -5.32 -9.39 -17.90
C LEU A 111 -4.82 -8.07 -18.47
N GLN A 112 -4.10 -8.07 -19.59
CA GLN A 112 -3.67 -6.86 -20.29
C GLN A 112 -4.87 -6.10 -20.87
N LYS A 113 -5.84 -6.78 -21.48
CA LYS A 113 -7.08 -6.18 -21.98
C LYS A 113 -7.90 -5.56 -20.84
N ILE A 114 -8.03 -6.25 -19.71
CA ILE A 114 -8.70 -5.74 -18.51
C ILE A 114 -7.96 -4.51 -17.97
N LYS A 115 -6.62 -4.53 -17.88
CA LYS A 115 -5.83 -3.37 -17.47
C LYS A 115 -6.00 -2.18 -18.43
N ALA A 116 -6.13 -2.43 -19.73
CA ALA A 116 -6.39 -1.40 -20.73
C ALA A 116 -7.82 -0.82 -20.60
N ARG A 117 -8.81 -1.65 -20.21
CA ARG A 117 -10.20 -1.25 -19.97
C ARG A 117 -10.44 -0.57 -18.62
N ALA A 118 -9.63 -0.88 -17.60
CA ALA A 118 -9.78 -0.39 -16.22
C ALA A 118 -9.45 1.10 -16.01
N GLY A 119 -9.56 1.91 -17.06
CA GLY A 119 -9.30 3.34 -17.04
C GLY A 119 -7.87 3.65 -17.45
N ARG A 120 -7.76 4.60 -18.39
CA ARG A 120 -6.53 5.33 -18.71
C ARG A 120 -5.87 5.71 -17.38
N VAL A 121 -4.78 5.04 -17.01
CA VAL A 121 -3.88 5.61 -16.01
C VAL A 121 -3.43 6.90 -16.64
N THR A 122 -3.92 8.04 -16.15
CA THR A 122 -3.47 9.35 -16.61
C THR A 122 -1.95 9.32 -16.53
N PRO A 123 -1.23 9.30 -17.67
CA PRO A 123 0.20 9.08 -17.65
C PRO A 123 0.81 10.15 -16.75
N VAL A 124 1.70 9.75 -15.85
CA VAL A 124 2.46 10.71 -15.06
C VAL A 124 3.18 11.63 -16.01
N LYS A 125 2.77 12.91 -15.99
CA LYS A 125 3.37 13.95 -16.81
C LYS A 125 4.85 14.04 -16.40
N GLY A 126 5.73 13.57 -17.27
CA GLY A 126 7.17 13.57 -17.06
C GLY A 126 7.69 12.44 -16.15
N ALA A 127 8.99 12.50 -15.85
CA ALA A 127 9.66 11.48 -15.05
C ALA A 127 9.32 11.62 -13.56
N ILE A 128 8.84 10.52 -12.97
CA ILE A 128 8.48 10.43 -11.56
C ILE A 128 9.70 9.98 -10.71
N PRO A 129 9.93 10.57 -9.51
CA PRO A 129 10.98 10.09 -8.63
C PRO A 129 10.72 8.67 -8.13
N PRO A 130 11.78 7.87 -7.83
CA PRO A 130 11.64 6.49 -7.38
C PRO A 130 10.71 6.31 -6.18
N CYS A 131 10.75 7.21 -5.19
CA CYS A 131 9.87 7.13 -4.02
C CYS A 131 8.38 7.24 -4.37
N MET A 132 8.01 8.16 -5.28
CA MET A 132 6.62 8.32 -5.72
C MET A 132 6.18 7.18 -6.63
N LYS A 133 7.10 6.63 -7.44
CA LYS A 133 6.84 5.43 -8.24
C LYS A 133 6.48 4.24 -7.36
N THR A 134 7.29 3.97 -6.33
CA THR A 134 7.03 2.89 -5.38
C THR A 134 5.68 3.03 -4.69
N ILE A 135 5.31 4.26 -4.26
CA ILE A 135 3.98 4.51 -3.67
C ILE A 135 2.87 4.25 -4.70
N SER A 136 3.03 4.71 -5.94
CA SER A 136 2.06 4.49 -7.02
C SER A 136 1.83 2.99 -7.31
N ASP A 137 2.92 2.22 -7.38
CA ASP A 137 2.88 0.78 -7.67
C ASP A 137 2.17 0.00 -6.56
N ARG A 138 2.24 0.46 -5.31
CA ARG A 138 1.56 -0.12 -4.15
C ARG A 138 0.41 0.72 -3.61
N LEU A 139 -0.19 1.60 -4.43
CA LEU A 139 -1.15 2.60 -3.95
C LEU A 139 -2.36 1.98 -3.24
N ALA A 140 -2.76 0.77 -3.65
CA ALA A 140 -3.84 0.01 -3.01
C ALA A 140 -3.56 -0.35 -1.54
N ASP A 141 -2.30 -0.34 -1.11
CA ASP A 141 -1.81 -0.63 0.23
C ASP A 141 -1.22 0.56 0.97
N ALA A 142 -1.15 1.71 0.31
CA ALA A 142 -0.46 2.88 0.83
C ALA A 142 -1.02 3.28 2.19
N SER A 143 -0.12 3.46 3.15
CA SER A 143 -0.40 4.01 4.47
C SER A 143 -1.00 5.43 4.36
N HIS A 144 -1.61 5.92 5.44
CA HIS A 144 -2.12 7.29 5.49
C HIS A 144 -1.05 8.33 5.11
N THR A 145 0.18 8.15 5.59
CA THR A 145 1.31 9.03 5.26
C THR A 145 1.66 8.95 3.78
N GLU A 146 1.75 7.76 3.19
CA GLU A 146 2.02 7.61 1.75
C GLU A 146 0.93 8.23 0.89
N ASN A 147 -0.34 8.06 1.26
CA ASN A 147 -1.47 8.68 0.59
C ASN A 147 -1.34 10.20 0.57
N PHE A 148 -1.06 10.81 1.72
CA PHE A 148 -0.83 12.25 1.80
C PHE A 148 0.35 12.70 0.93
N VAL A 149 1.50 12.02 1.04
CA VAL A 149 2.72 12.37 0.31
C VAL A 149 2.50 12.31 -1.21
N TYR A 150 1.84 11.26 -1.69
CA TYR A 150 1.58 11.06 -3.10
C TYR A 150 0.52 12.03 -3.64
N ALA A 151 -0.57 12.25 -2.90
CA ALA A 151 -1.57 13.26 -3.26
C ALA A 151 -0.95 14.67 -3.32
N ALA A 152 -0.14 15.05 -2.33
CA ALA A 152 0.56 16.33 -2.33
C ALA A 152 1.53 16.45 -3.52
N TYR A 153 2.23 15.37 -3.89
CA TYR A 153 3.07 15.36 -5.08
C TYR A 153 2.28 15.59 -6.38
N LEU A 154 1.16 14.87 -6.57
CA LEU A 154 0.31 15.01 -7.77
C LEU A 154 -0.28 16.42 -7.89
N VAL A 155 -0.83 16.96 -6.79
CA VAL A 155 -1.32 18.35 -6.71
C VAL A 155 -0.28 19.38 -7.14
N ASN A 156 1.00 19.13 -6.86
CA ASN A 156 2.10 20.05 -7.18
C ASN A 156 2.73 19.78 -8.56
N THR A 157 2.38 18.69 -9.24
CA THR A 157 2.88 18.34 -10.59
C THR A 157 1.87 18.57 -11.71
N GLY A 158 0.76 19.26 -11.40
CA GLY A 158 -0.19 19.74 -12.41
C GLY A 158 -1.30 18.74 -12.76
N TYR A 159 -1.59 17.81 -11.85
CA TYR A 159 -2.80 17.01 -11.90
C TYR A 159 -3.99 17.80 -11.37
N SER A 160 -5.14 17.65 -12.04
CA SER A 160 -6.44 18.14 -11.57
C SER A 160 -6.99 17.27 -10.43
N ILE A 161 -7.93 17.82 -9.66
CA ILE A 161 -8.58 17.09 -8.56
C ILE A 161 -9.22 15.79 -9.07
N GLU A 162 -9.90 15.83 -10.22
CA GLU A 162 -10.51 14.64 -10.83
C GLU A 162 -9.49 13.55 -11.16
N GLU A 163 -8.39 13.91 -11.82
CA GLU A 163 -7.35 12.94 -12.16
C GLU A 163 -6.73 12.30 -10.90
N ILE A 164 -6.59 13.06 -9.81
CA ILE A 164 -6.08 12.53 -8.54
C ILE A 164 -7.12 11.60 -7.90
N VAL A 165 -8.40 11.99 -7.86
CA VAL A 165 -9.48 11.13 -7.34
C VAL A 165 -9.51 9.79 -8.06
N ASP A 166 -9.41 9.81 -9.40
CA ASP A 166 -9.35 8.60 -10.22
C ASP A 166 -8.12 7.73 -9.93
N VAL A 167 -6.94 8.34 -9.71
CA VAL A 167 -5.74 7.61 -9.29
C VAL A 167 -5.96 6.87 -7.96
N PHE A 168 -6.60 7.52 -7.00
CA PHE A 168 -6.85 6.97 -5.66
C PHE A 168 -7.99 5.95 -5.64
N ARG A 169 -8.84 5.86 -6.68
CA ARG A 169 -9.89 4.85 -6.82
C ARG A 169 -9.37 3.40 -6.80
N LYS A 170 -8.07 3.20 -7.04
CA LYS A 170 -7.36 1.91 -6.90
C LYS A 170 -7.29 1.38 -5.46
N ARG A 171 -7.58 2.22 -4.45
CA ARG A 171 -7.55 1.82 -3.03
C ARG A 171 -8.72 0.93 -2.63
N ALA A 172 -8.46 -0.02 -1.74
CA ALA A 172 -9.47 -0.97 -1.27
C ALA A 172 -10.54 -0.31 -0.39
N ASP A 173 -10.16 0.72 0.35
CA ASP A 173 -10.99 1.53 1.25
C ASP A 173 -11.47 2.85 0.62
N PHE A 174 -11.38 2.96 -0.72
CA PHE A 174 -11.73 4.20 -1.40
C PHE A 174 -13.20 4.57 -1.20
N ASP A 175 -13.41 5.77 -0.66
CA ASP A 175 -14.67 6.49 -0.64
C ASP A 175 -14.44 7.81 -1.38
N GLU A 176 -15.19 8.05 -2.45
CA GLU A 176 -14.97 9.19 -3.34
C GLU A 176 -15.16 10.53 -2.63
N ARG A 177 -16.16 10.63 -1.74
CA ARG A 177 -16.47 11.85 -1.01
C ARG A 177 -15.33 12.19 -0.05
N ILE A 178 -14.82 11.20 0.69
CA ILE A 178 -13.70 11.38 1.63
C ILE A 178 -12.41 11.70 0.86
N ALA A 179 -12.10 10.95 -0.20
CA ALA A 179 -10.89 11.14 -0.98
C ALA A 179 -10.86 12.54 -1.63
N ARG A 180 -11.97 12.96 -2.26
CA ARG A 180 -12.11 14.29 -2.85
C ARG A 180 -11.91 15.38 -1.82
N TYR A 181 -12.55 15.28 -0.66
CA TYR A 181 -12.37 16.26 0.43
C TYR A 181 -10.90 16.37 0.86
N GLN A 182 -10.21 15.24 1.05
CA GLN A 182 -8.79 15.21 1.42
C GLN A 182 -7.91 15.86 0.34
N ILE A 183 -8.15 15.53 -0.93
CA ILE A 183 -7.38 16.05 -2.05
C ILE A 183 -7.60 17.56 -2.20
N GLU A 184 -8.85 18.04 -2.10
CA GLU A 184 -9.18 19.48 -2.11
C GLU A 184 -8.50 20.23 -0.97
N HIS A 185 -8.47 19.65 0.23
CA HIS A 185 -7.75 20.23 1.38
C HIS A 185 -6.24 20.32 1.12
N ILE A 186 -5.62 19.25 0.60
CA ILE A 186 -4.20 19.24 0.22
C ILE A 186 -3.90 20.30 -0.87
N ALA A 187 -4.83 20.49 -1.81
CA ALA A 187 -4.74 21.50 -2.86
C ALA A 187 -4.94 22.94 -2.38
N GLY A 188 -5.34 23.17 -1.12
CA GLY A 188 -5.64 24.50 -0.59
C GLY A 188 -7.01 25.04 -1.01
N LEU A 189 -7.92 24.18 -1.49
CA LEU A 189 -9.29 24.55 -1.87
C LEU A 189 -10.28 24.50 -0.70
N ARG A 190 -9.86 23.97 0.46
CA ARG A 190 -10.64 23.85 1.69
C ARG A 190 -9.82 24.30 2.90
N GLY A 191 -10.51 24.57 4.02
CA GLY A 191 -9.88 24.85 5.31
C GLY A 191 -8.99 26.09 5.29
N SER A 192 -7.75 25.95 5.77
CA SER A 192 -6.74 27.03 5.89
C SER A 192 -6.26 27.60 4.55
N ARG A 193 -6.71 27.03 3.41
CA ARG A 193 -6.29 27.38 2.05
C ARG A 193 -4.79 27.22 1.78
N VAL A 194 -4.07 26.51 2.64
CA VAL A 194 -2.66 26.20 2.44
C VAL A 194 -2.54 25.07 1.42
N LYS A 195 -1.85 25.33 0.30
CA LYS A 195 -1.47 24.29 -0.65
C LYS A 195 -0.29 23.49 -0.08
N TYR A 196 -0.56 22.26 0.35
CA TYR A 196 0.45 21.40 0.94
C TYR A 196 1.44 20.89 -0.12
N ARG A 197 2.69 20.71 0.30
CA ARG A 197 3.77 20.16 -0.54
C ARG A 197 4.20 18.79 0.01
N PRO A 198 4.70 17.89 -0.83
CA PRO A 198 5.30 16.65 -0.34
C PRO A 198 6.51 16.97 0.55
N PRO A 199 6.79 16.15 1.58
CA PRO A 199 7.92 16.35 2.48
C PRO A 199 9.27 16.42 1.75
N SER A 200 10.26 17.07 2.38
CA SER A 200 11.63 17.12 1.88
C SER A 200 12.25 15.72 1.78
N CYS A 201 13.28 15.55 0.95
CA CYS A 201 14.01 14.28 0.84
C CYS A 201 14.59 13.84 2.20
N SER A 202 14.99 14.78 3.06
CA SER A 202 15.40 14.45 4.44
C SER A 202 14.26 13.84 5.24
N ARG A 203 13.09 14.49 5.22
CA ARG A 203 11.90 13.98 5.91
C ARG A 203 11.41 12.66 5.32
N MET A 204 11.52 12.48 4.00
CA MET A 204 11.19 11.21 3.33
C MET A 204 12.09 10.06 3.79
N ARG A 205 13.38 10.33 4.10
CA ARG A 205 14.28 9.32 4.69
C ARG A 205 13.84 8.93 6.10
N GLU A 206 13.53 9.92 6.94
CA GLU A 206 13.03 9.66 8.30
C GLU A 206 11.72 8.86 8.31
N LEU A 207 10.85 9.10 7.32
CA LEU A 207 9.59 8.37 7.15
C LEU A 207 9.77 6.98 6.51
N GLY A 208 10.99 6.59 6.13
CA GLY A 208 11.27 5.32 5.45
C GLY A 208 10.71 5.25 4.02
N LEU A 209 10.41 6.39 3.40
CA LEU A 209 9.82 6.48 2.05
C LEU A 209 10.86 6.72 0.94
N CYS A 210 12.10 7.03 1.31
CA CYS A 210 13.19 7.25 0.36
C CYS A 210 13.81 5.90 -0.07
N ILE A 211 13.80 5.60 -1.37
CA ILE A 211 14.35 4.35 -1.91
C ILE A 211 15.88 4.40 -1.88
N GLU A 212 16.50 3.39 -1.28
CA GLU A 212 17.97 3.27 -1.13
C GLU A 212 18.61 4.57 -0.60
N ASN A 213 17.94 5.25 0.34
CA ASN A 213 18.38 6.54 0.88
C ASN A 213 18.67 7.63 -0.17
N GLY A 214 18.05 7.54 -1.36
CA GLY A 214 18.18 8.51 -2.43
C GLY A 214 19.28 8.20 -3.44
N ARG A 215 19.93 7.02 -3.36
CA ARG A 215 20.98 6.60 -4.30
C ARG A 215 20.56 6.66 -5.77
N LEU A 216 19.29 6.36 -6.04
CA LEU A 216 18.70 6.35 -7.38
C LEU A 216 18.28 7.76 -7.88
N CYS A 217 18.42 8.79 -7.05
CA CYS A 217 18.08 10.15 -7.41
C CYS A 217 19.30 10.95 -7.91
N PRO A 218 19.09 12.11 -8.57
CA PRO A 218 20.16 13.07 -8.81
C PRO A 218 20.87 13.49 -7.52
N PRO A 219 22.18 13.79 -7.57
CA PRO A 219 22.88 14.39 -6.45
C PRO A 219 22.23 15.74 -6.08
N ASN A 220 22.27 16.10 -4.80
CA ASN A 220 21.75 17.38 -4.25
C ASN A 220 20.25 17.64 -4.46
N ILE A 221 19.43 16.59 -4.61
CA ILE A 221 17.97 16.73 -4.55
C ILE A 221 17.51 16.97 -3.10
N HIS A 222 16.67 17.99 -2.88
CA HIS A 222 16.13 18.33 -1.56
C HIS A 222 14.63 18.05 -1.42
N ASN A 223 13.90 17.92 -2.54
CA ASN A 223 12.48 17.60 -2.55
C ASN A 223 12.11 16.74 -3.76
N PRO A 224 11.16 15.79 -3.64
CA PRO A 224 10.67 15.00 -4.78
C PRO A 224 10.22 15.81 -5.99
N LEU A 225 9.70 17.03 -5.78
CA LEU A 225 9.30 17.94 -6.87
C LEU A 225 10.46 18.43 -7.74
N GLN A 226 11.70 18.36 -7.24
CA GLN A 226 12.90 18.76 -7.98
C GLN A 226 13.45 17.62 -8.85
N TYR A 227 12.85 16.43 -8.81
CA TYR A 227 13.38 15.27 -9.51
C TYR A 227 13.45 15.52 -11.02
N ARG A 228 14.61 15.14 -11.58
CA ARG A 228 14.90 15.09 -13.00
C ARG A 228 15.67 13.79 -13.27
N PRO A 229 15.30 12.99 -14.28
CA PRO A 229 16.02 11.77 -14.57
C PRO A 229 17.43 12.13 -15.04
N ARG A 230 18.43 11.34 -14.64
CA ARG A 230 19.78 11.49 -15.20
C ARG A 230 19.68 11.20 -16.69
N GLN A 231 20.11 12.15 -17.53
CA GLN A 231 20.31 11.87 -18.95
C GLN A 231 21.36 10.75 -19.03
N GLN A 232 20.97 9.61 -19.60
CA GLN A 232 21.95 8.58 -19.94
C GLN A 232 22.84 9.21 -21.03
N ARG A 233 24.11 9.46 -20.69
CA ARG A 233 25.11 9.74 -21.72
C ARG A 233 25.14 8.50 -22.60
N GLN A 234 24.69 8.63 -23.85
CA GLN A 234 24.93 7.59 -24.85
C GLN A 234 26.46 7.41 -24.92
N PRO A 235 26.99 6.19 -24.75
CA PRO A 235 28.38 5.95 -25.08
C PRO A 235 28.53 6.15 -26.59
N THR A 236 29.31 7.17 -26.96
CA THR A 236 29.89 7.33 -28.30
C THR A 236 30.76 6.14 -28.65
#